data_AF-A0A1G8Q2X3-F1
#
_entry.id   AF-A0A1G8Q2X3-F1
#
_cell.length_a   1.000
_cell.length_b   1.000
_cell.length_c   1.000
_cell.angle_alpha   90.00
_cell.angle_beta   90.00
_cell.angle_gamma   90.00
#
_symmetry.space_group_name_H-M   'P 1'
#
loop_
_entity.id
_entity.type
_entity.pdbx_description
1 polymer ?
#
loop_
_entity_poly.entity_id
_entity_poly.type
_entity_poly.pdbx_seq_one_letter_code
_entity_poly.pdbx_strand_id
1 'polypeptide(L)' 'MLEHMRSQNELVGKLMDLFNWVSLYTWGANINRKTIENIEKAGLKLVEVNDLMSDIVKEIELKK' A
#
# COMPACT_ATOMS: atom_id res chain seq x y z
N MET A 1 6.73 9.10 -3.34
CA MET A 1 5.40 8.56 -3.73
C MET A 1 4.64 8.25 -2.45
N LEU A 2 3.37 8.63 -2.34
CA LEU A 2 2.56 8.32 -1.16
C LEU A 2 1.58 7.21 -1.54
N GLU A 3 1.65 6.09 -0.84
CA GLU A 3 0.87 4.90 -1.17
C GLU A 3 0.11 4.36 0.03
N HIS A 4 -1.08 3.86 -0.26
CA HIS A 4 -1.88 3.09 0.68
C HIS A 4 -1.72 1.60 0.38
N MET A 5 -1.23 0.83 1.35
CA MET A 5 -1.01 -0.60 1.27
C MET A 5 -1.78 -1.33 2.37
N ARG A 6 -2.04 -2.63 2.16
CA ARG A 6 -2.63 -3.48 3.20
C ARG A 6 -1.66 -3.61 4.37
N SER A 7 -2.18 -3.40 5.58
CA SER A 7 -1.46 -3.69 6.82
C SER A 7 -0.96 -5.14 6.87
N GLN A 8 0.27 -5.33 7.34
CA GLN A 8 0.89 -6.61 7.66
C GLN A 8 0.38 -7.19 8.99
N ASN A 9 -0.11 -6.34 9.90
CA ASN A 9 -0.80 -6.82 11.09
C ASN A 9 -2.05 -7.61 10.69
N GLU A 10 -2.15 -8.87 11.12
CA GLU A 10 -3.21 -9.78 10.66
C GLU A 10 -4.62 -9.31 11.02
N LEU A 11 -4.80 -8.70 12.19
CA LEU A 11 -6.12 -8.23 12.65
C LEU A 11 -6.55 -6.99 11.87
N VAL A 12 -5.65 -6.01 11.74
CA VAL A 12 -5.91 -4.78 10.97
C VAL A 12 -6.08 -5.10 9.50
N GLY A 13 -5.25 -5.99 8.94
CA GLY A 13 -5.35 -6.45 7.56
C GLY A 13 -6.69 -7.12 7.26
N LYS A 14 -7.20 -7.98 8.16
CA LYS A 14 -8.55 -8.58 8.01
C LYS A 14 -9.66 -7.54 8.05
N LEU A 15 -9.56 -6.53 8.90
CA LEU A 15 -10.51 -5.42 8.93
C LEU A 15 -10.48 -4.63 7.62
N MET A 16 -9.28 -4.32 7.11
CA MET A 16 -9.12 -3.67 5.81
C MET A 16 -9.72 -4.51 4.68
N ASP A 17 -9.47 -5.82 4.65
CA ASP A 17 -10.07 -6.74 3.69
C ASP A 17 -11.61 -6.70 3.74
N LEU A 18 -12.18 -6.64 4.96
CA LEU A 18 -13.62 -6.51 5.18
C LEU A 18 -14.18 -5.16 4.69
N PHE A 19 -13.40 -4.07 4.76
CA PHE A 19 -13.83 -2.74 4.30
C PHE A 19 -13.43 -2.43 2.85
N ASN A 20 -12.68 -3.30 2.17
CA ASN A 20 -12.23 -3.07 0.79
C ASN A 20 -13.39 -2.90 -0.20
N TRP A 21 -14.56 -3.50 0.05
CA TRP A 21 -15.74 -3.23 -0.80
C TRP A 21 -16.14 -1.76 -0.75
N VAL A 22 -16.03 -1.10 0.42
CA VAL A 22 -16.36 0.32 0.56
C VAL A 22 -15.47 1.16 -0.35
N SER A 23 -14.14 0.97 -0.30
CA SER A 23 -13.21 1.72 -1.15
C SER A 23 -13.40 1.41 -2.64
N LEU A 24 -13.75 0.16 -2.98
CA LEU A 24 -14.09 -0.23 -4.34
C LEU A 24 -15.33 0.50 -4.85
N TYR A 25 -16.39 0.64 -4.05
CA TYR A 25 -17.62 1.31 -4.49
C TYR A 25 -17.55 2.84 -4.42
N THR A 26 -16.73 3.42 -3.55
CA THR A 26 -16.62 4.87 -3.45
C THR A 26 -15.68 5.45 -4.49
N TRP A 27 -14.47 4.90 -4.62
CA TRP A 27 -13.41 5.50 -5.44
C TRP A 27 -12.81 4.51 -6.47
N GLY A 28 -13.36 3.29 -6.58
CA GLY A 28 -12.88 2.28 -7.52
C GLY A 28 -11.51 1.69 -7.17
N ALA A 29 -10.97 2.03 -5.99
CA ALA A 29 -9.61 1.69 -5.61
C ALA A 29 -9.58 0.44 -4.73
N ASN A 30 -8.82 -0.57 -5.17
CA ASN A 30 -8.47 -1.73 -4.36
C ASN A 30 -7.34 -1.35 -3.39
N ILE A 31 -7.62 -1.41 -2.10
CA ILE A 31 -6.69 -1.00 -1.03
C ILE A 31 -5.60 -2.05 -0.74
N ASN A 32 -5.69 -3.24 -1.33
CA ASN A 32 -4.77 -4.36 -1.13
C ASN A 32 -3.67 -4.45 -2.21
N ARG A 33 -3.18 -3.31 -2.70
CA ARG A 33 -2.11 -3.29 -3.71
C ARG A 33 -0.75 -3.69 -3.11
N LYS A 34 -0.03 -4.53 -3.86
CA LYS A 34 1.37 -4.92 -3.62
C LYS A 34 2.32 -3.94 -4.32
N THR A 35 2.33 -2.69 -3.87
CA THR A 35 3.05 -1.61 -4.56
C THR A 35 4.57 -1.84 -4.62
N ILE A 36 5.18 -2.35 -3.55
CA ILE A 36 6.61 -2.68 -3.50
C ILE A 36 7.00 -3.71 -4.58
N GLU A 37 6.25 -4.82 -4.71
CA GLU A 37 6.51 -5.85 -5.73
C GLU A 37 6.40 -5.30 -7.16
N ASN A 38 5.48 -4.35 -7.38
CA ASN A 38 5.31 -3.73 -8.70
C ASN A 38 6.47 -2.78 -9.04
N ILE A 39 6.98 -2.05 -8.06
CA ILE A 39 8.14 -1.16 -8.21
C ILE A 39 9.38 -1.97 -8.59
N GLU A 40 9.61 -3.09 -7.91
CA GLU A 40 10.72 -4.00 -8.23
C GLU A 40 10.61 -4.56 -9.65
N LYS A 41 9.42 -5.01 -10.06
CA LYS A 41 9.16 -5.49 -11.43
C LYS A 41 9.35 -4.41 -12.49
N ALA A 42 9.10 -3.15 -12.13
CA ALA A 42 9.34 -2.00 -13.01
C ALA A 42 10.82 -1.62 -13.12
N GLY A 43 11.72 -2.28 -12.38
CA GLY A 43 13.16 -1.99 -12.37
C GLY A 43 13.52 -0.71 -11.63
N LEU A 44 12.61 -0.17 -10.80
CA LEU A 44 12.86 1.01 -9.99
C LEU A 44 13.55 0.60 -8.68
N LYS A 45 14.50 1.40 -8.22
CA LYS A 45 15.19 1.17 -6.95
C LYS A 45 14.48 1.90 -5.82
N LEU A 46 14.09 1.14 -4.80
CA LEU A 46 13.62 1.68 -3.52
C LEU A 46 14.80 2.33 -2.79
N VAL A 47 14.66 3.61 -2.47
CA VAL A 47 15.67 4.38 -1.72
C VAL A 47 15.29 4.40 -0.26
N GLU A 48 14.04 4.73 0.02
CA GLU A 48 13.52 4.90 1.37
C GLU A 48 12.03 4.54 1.41
N VAL A 49 11.60 3.92 2.51
CA VAL A 49 10.21 3.59 2.77
C VAL A 49 9.89 3.98 4.20
N ASN A 50 9.04 4.99 4.36
CA ASN A 50 8.66 5.57 5.64
C ASN A 50 7.19 5.31 5.94
N ASP A 51 6.92 4.83 7.15
CA ASP A 51 5.58 4.54 7.65
C ASP A 51 4.98 5.81 8.27
N LEU A 52 4.00 6.39 7.57
CA LEU A 52 3.37 7.65 7.99
C LEU A 52 2.12 7.43 8.85
N MET A 53 1.38 6.36 8.60
CA MET A 53 0.20 5.99 9.39
C MET A 53 0.20 4.48 9.61
N SER A 54 0.98 4.05 10.61
CA SER A 54 1.31 2.64 10.78
C SER A 54 1.89 2.07 9.47
N ASP A 55 1.67 0.80 9.19
CA ASP A 55 2.14 0.15 7.97
C ASP A 55 1.18 0.31 6.76
N ILE A 56 0.11 1.09 6.94
CA ILE A 56 -0.96 1.30 5.95
C ILE A 56 -0.59 2.39 4.95
N VAL A 57 -0.14 3.55 5.44
CA VAL A 57 0.27 4.67 4.57
C VAL A 57 1.77 4.78 4.59
N LYS A 58 2.39 4.61 3.42
CA LYS A 58 3.83 4.68 3.24
C LYS A 58 4.22 5.82 2.32
N GLU A 59 5.25 6.54 2.71
CA GLU A 59 6.02 7.38 1.80
C GLU A 59 7.18 6.56 1.24
N ILE A 60 7.27 6.50 -0.09
CA ILE A 60 8.26 5.71 -0.81
C ILE A 60 9.09 6.64 -1.68
N GLU A 61 10.39 6.75 -1.41
CA GLU A 61 11.35 7.40 -2.30
C GLU A 61 11.93 6.38 -3.29
N LEU A 62 11.94 6.74 -4.57
CA LEU A 62 12.38 5.90 -5.68
C LEU A 62 13.49 6.59 -6.48
N LYS A 63 14.46 5.82 -6.95
CA LYS A 63 15.47 6.25 -7.93
C LYS A 63 15.43 5.36 -9.17
N LYS A 64 15.76 5.98 -10.30
CA LYS A 64 15.85 5.34 -11.61
C LYS A 64 17.29 4.94 -11.90
#